data_AF-A0A9E8QET0-F1
#
_entry.id   AF-A0A9E8QET0-F1
#
_cell.length_a   1.000
_cell.length_b   1.000
_cell.length_c   1.000
_cell.angle_alpha   90.00
_cell.angle_beta   90.00
_cell.angle_gamma   90.00
#
_symmetry.space_group_name_H-M   'P 1'
#
loop_
_entity.id
_entity.type
_entity.pdbx_description
1 polymer ?
#
loop_
_entity_poly.entity_id
_entity_poly.type
_entity_poly.pdbx_seq_one_letter_code
_entity_poly.pdbx_strand_id
1 'polypeptide(L)'
;MTFFTELQHPRAVTTAFDFKAHSHPEARSETDDRTSEWEATYDQLTGAAGHASPISAALLRHLTRDESLPIAAAAQADARTTAGELQTLIDDRLHVNIGLLLNPNFGQLPIDTQLAILDEAFPEERLLAARNASLPAYLLDHLAEDDDDNVRFAAADTLAAAADDVPRMGQA
;
A
#
# COMPACT_ATOMS: atom_id res chain seq x y z
N MET A 1 18.37 -43.65 19.93
CA MET A 1 18.66 -43.09 18.59
C MET A 1 17.33 -42.61 18.05
N THR A 2 17.01 -41.33 18.27
CA THR A 2 15.71 -40.76 17.94
C THR A 2 16.00 -39.51 17.12
N PHE A 3 15.76 -39.58 15.82
CA PHE A 3 15.92 -38.44 14.91
C PHE A 3 14.58 -37.71 14.80
N PHE A 4 14.57 -36.44 15.19
CA PHE A 4 13.52 -35.48 14.92
C PHE A 4 13.56 -35.11 13.43
N THR A 5 12.43 -35.20 12.73
CA THR A 5 12.31 -34.69 11.35
C THR A 5 11.81 -33.26 11.41
N GLU A 6 12.70 -32.32 11.10
CA GLU A 6 12.43 -30.89 11.02
C GLU A 6 11.77 -30.60 9.65
N LEU A 7 10.54 -30.09 9.68
CA LEU A 7 9.83 -29.59 8.50
C LEU A 7 10.44 -28.25 8.08
N GLN A 8 11.07 -28.24 6.91
CA GLN A 8 11.54 -27.01 6.26
C GLN A 8 10.35 -26.13 5.89
N HIS A 9 10.23 -24.97 6.54
CA HIS A 9 9.40 -23.87 6.07
C HIS A 9 10.15 -23.09 4.97
N PRO A 10 9.49 -22.69 3.86
CA PRO A 10 10.11 -21.79 2.89
C PRO A 10 10.33 -20.41 3.51
N ARG A 11 11.54 -19.87 3.31
CA ARG A 11 11.98 -18.57 3.79
C ARG A 11 11.08 -17.46 3.23
N ALA A 12 10.43 -16.70 4.11
CA ALA A 12 9.93 -15.38 3.76
C ALA A 12 11.14 -14.49 3.42
N VAL A 13 11.19 -13.99 2.20
CA VAL A 13 12.17 -12.99 1.77
C VAL A 13 11.67 -11.65 2.30
N THR A 14 12.15 -11.28 3.47
CA THR A 14 12.01 -9.92 4.00
C THR A 14 13.14 -9.09 3.38
N THR A 15 12.87 -8.41 2.28
CA THR A 15 13.80 -7.41 1.76
C THR A 15 13.50 -6.07 2.43
N ALA A 16 14.19 -5.79 3.54
CA ALA A 16 14.31 -4.43 4.03
C ALA A 16 15.30 -3.71 3.10
N PHE A 17 14.82 -2.75 2.30
CA PHE A 17 15.67 -1.93 1.44
C PHE A 17 16.07 -0.65 2.18
N ASP A 18 17.38 -0.44 2.29
CA ASP A 18 18.04 0.67 2.99
C ASP A 18 18.19 1.89 2.06
N PHE A 19 17.47 2.99 2.35
CA PHE A 19 17.32 4.18 1.51
C PHE A 19 18.46 5.22 1.70
N LYS A 20 19.74 4.81 1.69
CA LYS A 20 20.86 5.76 1.95
C LYS A 20 21.70 6.20 0.75
N ALA A 21 21.19 6.15 -0.46
CA ALA A 21 21.79 6.86 -1.60
C ALA A 21 20.65 7.12 -2.58
N HIS A 22 20.24 8.34 -2.92
CA HIS A 22 21.03 9.33 -3.66
C HIS A 22 20.50 10.75 -3.38
N SER A 23 21.00 11.41 -2.34
CA SER A 23 20.61 12.80 -2.03
C SER A 23 21.30 13.78 -2.98
N HIS A 24 20.52 14.45 -3.85
CA HIS A 24 20.91 15.75 -4.40
C HIS A 24 20.87 16.78 -3.26
N PRO A 25 21.93 17.60 -3.05
CA PRO A 25 21.97 18.53 -1.94
C PRO A 25 21.14 19.78 -2.28
N GLU A 26 20.51 20.36 -1.26
CA GLU A 26 19.77 21.65 -1.28
C GLU A 26 18.24 21.59 -1.49
N ALA A 27 17.53 20.83 -0.66
CA ALA A 27 16.17 21.18 -0.21
C ALA A 27 15.79 20.43 1.08
N ARG A 28 16.57 20.60 2.17
CA ARG A 28 16.19 20.11 3.50
C ARG A 28 15.31 21.14 4.18
N SER A 29 13.99 20.98 4.10
CA SER A 29 13.03 21.79 4.86
C SER A 29 11.73 21.02 5.06
N GLU A 30 11.55 20.46 6.26
CA GLU A 30 10.26 20.17 6.92
C GLU A 30 9.38 19.04 6.35
N THR A 31 9.49 18.71 5.07
CA THR A 31 8.80 17.57 4.42
C THR A 31 9.39 16.22 4.83
N ASP A 32 10.70 16.16 5.07
CA ASP A 32 11.45 14.94 5.46
C ASP A 32 11.03 14.43 6.86
N ASP A 33 10.76 15.37 7.78
CA ASP A 33 10.39 15.04 9.17
C ASP A 33 8.96 14.47 9.27
N ARG A 34 8.00 15.00 8.50
CA ARG A 34 6.61 14.49 8.47
C ARG A 34 6.50 13.14 7.79
N THR A 35 7.29 12.92 6.75
CA THR A 35 7.35 11.64 6.02
C THR A 35 7.93 10.56 6.94
N SER A 36 8.98 10.90 7.70
CA SER A 36 9.63 9.98 8.64
C SER A 36 8.74 9.55 9.80
N GLU A 37 7.95 10.46 10.38
CA GLU A 37 7.02 10.11 11.47
C GLU A 37 5.88 9.21 11.00
N TRP A 38 5.37 9.45 9.80
CA TRP A 38 4.30 8.63 9.22
C TRP A 38 4.82 7.24 8.80
N GLU A 39 5.98 7.16 8.14
CA GLU A 39 6.63 5.89 7.77
C GLU A 39 6.96 5.04 9.00
N ALA A 40 7.52 5.65 10.05
CA ALA A 40 7.79 4.94 11.30
C ALA A 40 6.50 4.41 11.96
N THR A 41 5.41 5.18 11.88
CA THR A 41 4.09 4.75 12.38
C THR A 41 3.54 3.59 11.54
N TYR A 42 3.69 3.65 10.22
CA TYR A 42 3.28 2.59 9.30
C TYR A 42 4.07 1.29 9.51
N ASP A 43 5.39 1.37 9.68
CA ASP A 43 6.25 0.22 10.01
C ASP A 43 5.89 -0.39 11.38
N GLN A 44 5.53 0.45 12.35
CA GLN A 44 5.09 -0.03 13.66
C GLN A 44 3.74 -0.76 13.58
N LEU A 45 2.80 -0.26 12.78
CA LEU A 45 1.48 -0.87 12.58
C LEU A 45 1.58 -2.19 11.82
N THR A 46 2.38 -2.24 10.75
CA THR A 46 2.59 -3.45 9.95
C THR A 46 3.44 -4.49 10.69
N GLY A 47 4.43 -4.07 11.48
CA GLY A 47 5.23 -4.95 12.34
C GLY A 47 4.43 -5.57 13.50
N ALA A 48 3.51 -4.83 14.11
CA ALA A 48 2.65 -5.33 15.17
C ALA A 48 1.60 -6.35 14.70
N ALA A 49 1.23 -6.33 13.42
CA ALA A 49 0.31 -7.29 12.80
C ALA A 49 0.85 -8.74 12.83
N GLY A 50 2.15 -8.94 13.03
CA GLY A 50 2.78 -10.26 13.16
C GLY A 50 2.58 -10.97 14.50
N HIS A 51 2.05 -10.30 15.54
CA HIS A 51 1.96 -10.85 16.90
C HIS A 51 0.58 -10.73 17.58
N ALA A 52 -0.44 -10.20 16.90
CA ALA A 52 -1.78 -10.08 17.45
C ALA A 52 -2.60 -11.37 17.21
N SER A 53 -3.40 -11.79 18.19
CA SER A 53 -4.54 -12.68 17.93
C SER A 53 -5.31 -12.16 16.72
N PRO A 54 -5.78 -13.01 15.79
CA PRO A 54 -6.40 -12.53 14.57
C PRO A 54 -7.57 -11.64 14.95
N ILE A 55 -7.46 -10.34 14.69
CA ILE A 55 -8.56 -9.40 14.91
C ILE A 55 -9.78 -9.97 14.17
N SER A 56 -10.91 -10.05 14.86
CA SER A 56 -12.13 -10.62 14.27
C SER A 56 -12.60 -9.75 13.10
N ALA A 57 -13.30 -10.34 12.14
CA ALA A 57 -13.89 -9.57 11.03
C ALA A 57 -14.83 -8.46 11.54
N ALA A 58 -15.55 -8.70 12.64
CA ALA A 58 -16.41 -7.70 13.26
C ALA A 58 -15.60 -6.53 13.84
N LEU A 59 -14.49 -6.82 14.53
CA LEU A 59 -13.60 -5.78 15.05
C LEU A 59 -12.94 -5.01 13.90
N LEU A 60 -12.46 -5.68 12.85
CA LEU A 60 -11.87 -5.02 11.68
C LEU A 60 -12.86 -4.02 11.06
N ARG A 61 -14.11 -4.43 10.83
CA ARG A 61 -15.17 -3.53 10.32
C ARG A 61 -15.42 -2.33 11.22
N HIS A 62 -15.34 -2.51 12.53
CA HIS A 62 -15.46 -1.39 13.47
C HIS A 62 -14.27 -0.43 13.31
N LEU A 63 -13.05 -0.97 13.27
CA LEU A 63 -11.82 -0.18 13.10
C LEU A 63 -11.75 0.58 11.78
N THR A 64 -12.39 0.11 10.69
CA THR A 64 -12.45 0.87 9.43
C THR A 64 -13.11 2.25 9.57
N ARG A 65 -13.88 2.47 10.64
CA ARG A 65 -14.59 3.72 10.95
C ARG A 65 -14.07 4.36 12.25
N ASP A 66 -12.88 3.97 12.69
CA ASP A 66 -12.27 4.51 13.90
C ASP A 66 -12.04 6.02 13.76
N GLU A 67 -12.22 6.76 14.84
CA GLU A 67 -11.99 8.22 14.85
C GLU A 67 -10.50 8.57 14.64
N SER A 68 -9.61 7.64 14.99
CA SER A 68 -8.18 7.75 14.68
C SER A 68 -7.94 7.41 13.21
N LEU A 69 -7.64 8.43 12.41
CA LEU A 69 -7.35 8.25 10.98
C LEU A 69 -6.26 7.19 10.69
N PRO A 70 -5.16 7.08 11.46
CA PRO A 70 -4.19 5.99 11.27
C PRO A 70 -4.78 4.60 11.49
N ILE A 71 -5.64 4.42 12.50
CA ILE A 71 -6.30 3.13 12.78
C ILE A 71 -7.29 2.81 11.66
N ALA A 72 -8.10 3.78 11.25
CA ALA A 72 -9.04 3.64 10.15
C ALA A 72 -8.32 3.28 8.85
N ALA A 73 -7.25 4.01 8.49
CA ALA A 73 -6.45 3.73 7.31
C ALA A 73 -5.86 2.31 7.32
N ALA A 74 -5.27 1.88 8.44
CA ALA A 74 -4.70 0.54 8.57
C ALA A 74 -5.77 -0.55 8.42
N ALA A 75 -6.95 -0.37 9.03
CA ALA A 75 -8.07 -1.30 8.89
C ALA A 75 -8.64 -1.30 7.46
N GLN A 76 -8.69 -0.14 6.81
CA GLN A 76 -9.14 0.00 5.43
C GLN A 76 -8.15 -0.60 4.44
N ALA A 77 -6.85 -0.61 4.72
CA ALA A 77 -5.83 -1.26 3.87
C ALA A 77 -5.79 -2.78 4.00
N ASP A 78 -6.40 -3.36 5.04
CA ASP A 78 -6.40 -4.80 5.27
C ASP A 78 -7.12 -5.55 4.15
N ALA A 79 -6.47 -6.59 3.59
CA ALA A 79 -7.00 -7.39 2.48
C ALA A 79 -8.36 -8.07 2.79
N ARG A 80 -8.71 -8.22 4.07
CA ARG A 80 -10.01 -8.75 4.51
C ARG A 80 -11.13 -7.71 4.42
N THR A 81 -10.79 -6.43 4.34
CA THR A 81 -11.73 -5.37 4.00
C THR A 81 -12.02 -5.44 2.50
N THR A 82 -13.25 -5.81 2.18
CA THR A 82 -13.70 -6.11 0.82
C THR A 82 -14.02 -4.86 0.02
N ALA A 83 -14.00 -4.94 -1.31
CA ALA A 83 -14.39 -3.82 -2.17
C ALA A 83 -15.80 -3.26 -1.87
N GLY A 84 -16.75 -4.12 -1.49
CA GLY A 84 -18.09 -3.66 -1.08
C GLY A 84 -18.09 -2.89 0.23
N GLU A 85 -17.22 -3.26 1.18
CA GLU A 85 -17.03 -2.49 2.42
C GLU A 85 -16.32 -1.17 2.14
N LEU A 86 -15.30 -1.15 1.27
CA LEU A 86 -14.66 0.08 0.81
C LEU A 86 -15.67 1.02 0.14
N GLN A 87 -16.51 0.50 -0.77
CA GLN A 87 -17.56 1.28 -1.42
C GLN A 87 -18.52 1.89 -0.39
N THR A 88 -18.93 1.11 0.62
CA THR A 88 -19.79 1.63 1.69
C THR A 88 -19.13 2.78 2.45
N LEU A 89 -17.82 2.69 2.73
CA LEU A 89 -17.07 3.77 3.38
C LEU A 89 -16.96 5.02 2.49
N ILE A 90 -16.85 4.85 1.17
CA ILE A 90 -16.87 5.95 0.21
C ILE A 90 -18.23 6.65 0.22
N ASP A 91 -19.31 5.87 0.10
CA ASP A 91 -20.69 6.37 0.10
C ASP A 91 -21.03 7.10 1.40
N ASP A 92 -20.56 6.57 2.54
CA ASP A 92 -20.73 7.16 3.87
C ASP A 92 -19.76 8.33 4.17
N ARG A 93 -18.80 8.61 3.28
CA ARG A 93 -17.72 9.60 3.46
C ARG A 93 -16.86 9.35 4.71
N LEU A 94 -16.61 8.08 5.02
CA LEU A 94 -15.79 7.61 6.15
C LEU A 94 -14.43 7.04 5.71
N HIS A 95 -14.14 7.08 4.42
CA HIS A 95 -12.89 6.57 3.88
C HIS A 95 -11.70 7.46 4.24
N VAL A 96 -10.53 6.84 4.31
CA VAL A 96 -9.23 7.50 4.35
C VAL A 96 -8.50 7.07 3.08
N ASN A 97 -8.16 8.02 2.20
CA ASN A 97 -7.63 7.75 0.86
C ASN A 97 -6.46 6.76 0.89
N ILE A 98 -5.47 6.99 1.75
CA ILE A 98 -4.33 6.07 1.85
C ILE A 98 -4.72 4.64 2.24
N GLY A 99 -5.74 4.47 3.08
CA GLY A 99 -6.26 3.15 3.44
C GLY A 99 -6.90 2.45 2.25
N LEU A 100 -7.66 3.19 1.43
CA LEU A 100 -8.24 2.67 0.19
C LEU A 100 -7.14 2.29 -0.81
N LEU A 101 -6.23 3.21 -1.11
CA LEU A 101 -5.21 3.07 -2.16
C LEU A 101 -4.20 1.96 -1.87
N LEU A 102 -4.02 1.59 -0.60
CA LEU A 102 -3.19 0.46 -0.18
C LEU A 102 -3.96 -0.87 -0.11
N ASN A 103 -5.30 -0.85 -0.19
CA ASN A 103 -6.08 -2.09 -0.14
C ASN A 103 -5.98 -2.88 -1.46
N PRO A 104 -5.63 -4.17 -1.44
CA PRO A 104 -5.53 -4.99 -2.66
C PRO A 104 -6.85 -5.19 -3.41
N ASN A 105 -7.99 -4.92 -2.77
CA ASN A 105 -9.32 -4.96 -3.37
C ASN A 105 -9.75 -3.61 -3.97
N PHE A 106 -8.96 -2.54 -3.86
CA PHE A 106 -9.30 -1.21 -4.41
C PHE A 106 -9.60 -1.26 -5.91
N GLY A 107 -8.82 -2.04 -6.65
CA GLY A 107 -8.97 -2.25 -8.10
C GLY A 107 -10.32 -2.84 -8.54
N GLN A 108 -11.14 -3.32 -7.60
CA GLN A 108 -12.46 -3.90 -7.85
C GLN A 108 -13.60 -2.88 -7.70
N LEU A 109 -13.31 -1.64 -7.27
CA LEU A 109 -14.28 -0.55 -7.23
C LEU A 109 -14.66 -0.10 -8.66
N PRO A 110 -15.72 0.70 -8.85
CA PRO A 110 -15.99 1.31 -10.16
C PRO A 110 -14.81 2.17 -10.63
N ILE A 111 -14.45 2.11 -11.92
CA ILE A 111 -13.28 2.83 -12.48
C ILE A 111 -13.36 4.33 -12.18
N ASP A 112 -14.53 4.95 -12.37
CA ASP A 112 -14.73 6.38 -12.10
C ASP A 112 -14.48 6.73 -10.62
N THR A 113 -14.86 5.83 -9.70
CA THR A 113 -14.60 5.98 -8.27
C THR A 113 -13.10 5.88 -7.97
N GLN A 114 -12.40 4.93 -8.61
CA GLN A 114 -10.97 4.76 -8.41
C GLN A 114 -10.17 5.99 -8.86
N LEU A 115 -10.48 6.52 -10.04
CA LEU A 115 -9.86 7.72 -10.57
C LEU A 115 -10.17 8.95 -9.72
N ALA A 116 -11.44 9.13 -9.31
CA ALA A 116 -11.81 10.25 -8.44
C ALA A 116 -11.05 10.24 -7.11
N ILE A 117 -10.90 9.08 -6.46
CA ILE A 117 -10.13 8.96 -5.21
C ILE A 117 -8.65 9.29 -5.44
N LEU A 118 -8.04 8.84 -6.55
CA LEU A 118 -6.65 9.18 -6.86
C LEU A 118 -6.47 10.66 -7.17
N ASP A 119 -7.35 11.26 -7.96
CA ASP A 119 -7.25 12.65 -8.38
C ASP A 119 -7.47 13.61 -7.20
N GLU A 120 -8.28 13.22 -6.21
CA GLU A 120 -8.51 13.98 -4.97
C GLU A 120 -7.43 13.71 -3.89
N ALA A 121 -6.59 12.69 -4.06
CA ALA A 121 -5.57 12.32 -3.08
C ALA A 121 -4.43 13.33 -3.02
N PHE A 122 -3.85 13.52 -1.84
CA PHE A 122 -2.67 14.37 -1.67
C PHE A 122 -1.44 13.77 -2.37
N PRO A 123 -0.43 14.57 -2.77
CA PRO A 123 0.76 14.07 -3.45
C PRO A 123 1.45 12.91 -2.71
N GLU A 124 1.50 12.96 -1.38
CA GLU A 124 2.07 11.91 -0.53
C GLU A 124 1.27 10.60 -0.61
N GLU A 125 -0.06 10.69 -0.69
CA GLU A 125 -0.95 9.52 -0.83
C GLU A 125 -0.81 8.90 -2.22
N ARG A 126 -0.71 9.73 -3.27
CA ARG A 126 -0.46 9.28 -4.64
C ARG A 126 0.91 8.63 -4.80
N LEU A 127 1.95 9.15 -4.13
CA LEU A 127 3.27 8.54 -4.10
C LEU A 127 3.24 7.14 -3.51
N LEU A 128 2.48 6.92 -2.44
CA LEU A 128 2.32 5.61 -1.82
C LEU A 128 1.50 4.66 -2.70
N ALA A 129 0.44 5.17 -3.34
CA ALA A 129 -0.32 4.41 -4.33
C ALA A 129 0.54 3.97 -5.52
N ALA A 130 1.39 4.87 -6.03
CA ALA A 130 2.33 4.60 -7.11
C ALA A 130 3.36 3.50 -6.77
N ARG A 131 3.60 3.25 -5.48
CA ARG A 131 4.47 2.17 -4.98
C ARG A 131 3.71 0.88 -4.65
N ASN A 132 2.38 0.87 -4.78
CA ASN A 132 1.57 -0.29 -4.47
C ASN A 132 1.44 -1.20 -5.70
N ALA A 133 2.19 -2.30 -5.71
CA ALA A 133 2.12 -3.31 -6.78
C ALA A 133 0.76 -4.03 -6.88
N SER A 134 -0.13 -3.90 -5.88
CA SER A 134 -1.51 -4.41 -5.96
C SER A 134 -2.45 -3.47 -6.71
N LEU A 135 -2.02 -2.22 -6.99
CA LEU A 135 -2.80 -1.27 -7.74
C LEU A 135 -2.89 -1.72 -9.21
N PRO A 136 -4.08 -1.68 -9.84
CA PRO A 136 -4.25 -1.99 -11.24
C PRO A 136 -3.27 -1.21 -12.15
N ALA A 137 -2.73 -1.90 -13.16
CA ALA A 137 -1.76 -1.32 -14.10
C ALA A 137 -2.23 -0.01 -14.73
N TYR A 138 -3.52 0.11 -15.09
CA TYR A 138 -4.05 1.34 -15.69
C TYR A 138 -4.05 2.54 -14.72
N LEU A 139 -4.11 2.31 -13.41
CA LEU A 139 -3.97 3.37 -12.41
C LEU A 139 -2.50 3.74 -12.21
N LEU A 140 -1.59 2.76 -12.30
CA LEU A 140 -0.15 3.04 -12.34
C LEU A 140 0.23 3.82 -13.60
N ASP A 141 -0.36 3.49 -14.75
CA ASP A 141 -0.20 4.26 -15.99
C ASP A 141 -0.70 5.71 -15.81
N HIS A 142 -1.86 5.90 -15.18
CA HIS A 142 -2.37 7.23 -14.83
C HIS A 142 -1.41 8.01 -13.93
N LEU A 143 -0.87 7.36 -12.88
CA LEU A 143 0.12 7.96 -11.97
C LEU A 143 1.49 8.18 -12.62
N ALA A 144 1.83 7.46 -13.70
CA ALA A 144 3.04 7.71 -14.47
C ALA A 144 2.99 9.03 -15.26
N GLU A 145 1.79 9.63 -15.38
CA GLU A 145 1.56 10.94 -15.98
C GLU A 145 1.34 12.06 -14.92
N ASP A 146 1.49 11.76 -13.62
CA ASP A 146 1.28 12.72 -12.52
C ASP A 146 2.16 13.99 -12.63
N ASP A 147 1.68 15.12 -12.12
CA ASP A 147 2.46 16.36 -12.10
C ASP A 147 3.70 16.27 -11.19
N ASP A 148 3.67 15.42 -10.15
CA ASP A 148 4.81 15.20 -9.25
C ASP A 148 5.80 14.16 -9.80
N ASP A 149 7.05 14.58 -9.99
CA ASP A 149 8.13 13.75 -10.50
C ASP A 149 8.34 12.46 -9.69
N ASN A 150 8.23 12.51 -8.36
CA ASN A 150 8.43 11.34 -7.51
C ASN A 150 7.31 10.32 -7.72
N VAL A 151 6.07 10.79 -7.88
CA VAL A 151 4.91 9.94 -8.17
C VAL A 151 5.10 9.26 -9.52
N ARG A 152 5.46 10.03 -10.57
CA ARG A 152 5.70 9.46 -11.91
C ARG A 152 6.78 8.39 -11.90
N PHE A 153 7.93 8.67 -11.28
CA PHE A 153 9.03 7.71 -11.23
C PHE A 153 8.66 6.46 -10.44
N ALA A 154 7.98 6.60 -9.31
CA ALA A 154 7.55 5.45 -8.51
C ALA A 154 6.53 4.57 -9.27
N ALA A 155 5.58 5.18 -9.99
CA ALA A 155 4.57 4.45 -10.74
C ALA A 155 5.19 3.66 -11.90
N ALA A 156 6.09 4.31 -12.65
CA ALA A 156 6.81 3.67 -13.75
C ALA A 156 7.70 2.51 -13.28
N ASP A 157 8.39 2.66 -12.14
CA ASP A 157 9.22 1.61 -11.55
C ASP A 157 8.37 0.41 -11.10
N THR A 158 7.27 0.68 -10.41
CA THR A 158 6.32 -0.37 -9.96
C THR A 158 5.72 -1.13 -11.16
N LEU A 159 5.34 -0.41 -12.23
CA LEU A 159 4.82 -1.01 -13.45
C LEU A 159 5.88 -1.89 -14.14
N ALA A 160 7.13 -1.43 -14.23
CA ALA A 160 8.23 -2.19 -14.79
C ALA A 160 8.52 -3.46 -13.99
N ALA A 161 8.54 -3.36 -12.66
CA ALA A 161 8.74 -4.51 -11.77
C ALA A 161 7.61 -5.55 -11.92
N ALA A 162 6.36 -5.11 -12.09
CA ALA A 162 5.23 -6.00 -12.33
C ALA A 162 5.31 -6.70 -13.70
N ALA A 163 5.88 -6.05 -14.71
CA ALA A 163 6.06 -6.63 -16.05
C ALA A 163 7.20 -7.66 -16.09
N ASP A 164 8.27 -7.45 -15.31
CA ASP A 164 9.42 -8.35 -15.25
C ASP A 164 9.14 -9.66 -14.48
N ASP A 165 8.11 -9.71 -13.63
CA ASP A 165 7.68 -10.93 -12.91
C ASP A 165 6.86 -11.90 -13.79
N VAL A 166 6.61 -11.57 -15.07
CA VAL A 166 6.03 -12.51 -16.04
C VAL A 166 7.10 -13.54 -16.43
N PRO A 167 6.95 -14.84 -16.10
CA PRO A 167 7.92 -15.85 -16.48
C PRO A 167 8.07 -15.87 -18.00
N ARG A 168 9.31 -15.72 -18.50
CA ARG A 168 9.66 -15.96 -19.90
C ARG A 168 9.44 -17.43 -20.28
N MET A 169 8.19 -17.87 -20.38
CA MET A 169 7.80 -19.14 -21.01
C MET A 169 7.46 -18.84 -22.47
N GLY A 170 8.47 -18.84 -23.35
CA GLY A 170 8.20 -18.63 -24.77
C GLY A 170 9.36 -18.36 -25.70
N GLN A 171 10.57 -18.88 -25.44
CA GLN A 171 11.61 -19.00 -26.46
C GLN A 171 12.10 -20.44 -26.42
N ALA A 172 11.50 -21.29 -27.24
CA ALA A 172 11.93 -22.65 -27.54
C ALA A 172 12.68 -22.66 -28.88
#